data_AF-A0A5C3EIR3-F1
#
_entry.id   AF-A0A5C3EIR3-F1
#
_cell.length_a   1.000
_cell.length_b   1.000
_cell.length_c   1.000
_cell.angle_alpha   90.00
_cell.angle_beta   90.00
_cell.angle_gamma   90.00
#
_symmetry.space_group_name_H-M   'P 1'
#
loop_
_entity.id
_entity.type
_entity.pdbx_description
1 polymer ?
#
loop_
_entity_poly.entity_id
_entity_poly.type
_entity_poly.pdbx_seq_one_letter_code
_entity_poly.pdbx_strand_id
1 'polypeptide(L)'
;MKLLSVAYSAGVLGIFVGILGSAAAVLRDHRIERRVYGSGAARRVSLAPPRLKWWDEYRALYYKKGTHPFLLGSYVVKPAYDYFRERINLLDAVRSTVLLQAQKLSPWERAVLSQPLRKWYTLGEEIESPHELDLVARNWQQDQVIMNRMEETISDIISRGALWA
;
A
#
# COMPACT_ATOMS: atom_id res chain seq x y z
N MET A 1 -26.61 -45.58 7.23
CA MET A 1 -25.55 -45.70 8.26
C MET A 1 -24.50 -44.62 8.00
N LYS A 2 -24.29 -43.72 8.99
CA LYS A 2 -23.13 -42.85 9.32
C LYS A 2 -22.41 -42.10 8.17
N LEU A 3 -22.52 -40.77 7.96
CA LEU A 3 -22.10 -39.55 8.70
C LEU A 3 -20.58 -39.29 8.86
N LEU A 4 -20.23 -38.01 8.61
CA LEU A 4 -18.95 -37.26 8.74
C LEU A 4 -18.12 -37.20 7.44
N SER A 5 -17.64 -36.06 6.93
CA SER A 5 -17.41 -34.75 7.56
C SER A 5 -17.49 -33.61 6.53
N VAL A 6 -18.35 -32.64 6.84
CA VAL A 6 -18.34 -31.26 6.36
C VAL A 6 -17.30 -30.49 7.18
N ALA A 7 -16.39 -29.76 6.54
CA ALA A 7 -15.86 -28.46 6.97
C ALA A 7 -14.57 -28.16 6.20
N TYR A 8 -14.59 -27.12 5.37
CA TYR A 8 -13.53 -26.13 5.09
C TYR A 8 -14.11 -25.24 3.97
N SER A 9 -14.96 -24.29 4.34
CA SER A 9 -14.62 -22.87 4.55
C SER A 9 -14.83 -22.07 3.25
N ALA A 10 -16.02 -21.57 2.90
CA ALA A 10 -16.81 -20.54 3.59
C ALA A 10 -16.03 -19.28 4.07
N GLY A 11 -14.78 -19.09 3.63
CA GLY A 11 -13.91 -17.99 4.07
C GLY A 11 -13.82 -16.79 3.12
N VAL A 12 -14.33 -16.89 1.88
CA VAL A 12 -14.02 -15.90 0.83
C VAL A 12 -15.16 -14.89 0.59
N LEU A 13 -16.38 -15.16 1.08
CA LEU A 13 -17.51 -14.22 0.91
C LEU A 13 -17.73 -13.25 2.09
N GLY A 14 -17.00 -13.40 3.20
CA GLY A 14 -17.17 -12.56 4.40
C GLY A 14 -16.42 -11.23 4.40
N ILE A 15 -15.43 -11.05 3.50
CA ILE A 15 -14.54 -9.88 3.54
C ILE A 15 -15.13 -8.68 2.79
N PHE A 16 -16.03 -8.90 1.83
CA PHE A 16 -16.64 -7.79 1.06
C PHE A 16 -17.78 -7.07 1.79
N VAL A 17 -18.37 -7.67 2.84
CA VAL A 17 -19.47 -7.04 3.60
C VAL A 17 -18.96 -6.17 4.77
N GLY A 18 -17.73 -6.39 5.25
CA GLY A 18 -17.15 -5.62 6.36
C GLY A 18 -16.83 -4.15 6.03
N ILE A 19 -16.59 -3.84 4.75
CA ILE A 19 -16.24 -2.48 4.31
C ILE A 19 -17.50 -1.60 4.16
N LEU A 20 -18.66 -2.18 3.86
CA LEU A 20 -19.93 -1.43 3.73
C LEU A 20 -20.72 -1.31 5.04
N GLY A 21 -20.62 -2.29 5.96
CA GLY A 21 -21.32 -2.23 7.26
C GLY A 21 -20.80 -1.16 8.22
N SER A 22 -19.53 -0.77 8.08
CA SER A 22 -18.88 0.22 8.95
C SER A 22 -19.34 1.66 8.69
N ALA A 23 -20.01 1.93 7.57
CA ALA A 23 -20.54 3.26 7.25
C ALA A 23 -21.89 3.57 7.93
N ALA A 24 -22.68 2.54 8.30
CA ALA A 24 -24.03 2.75 8.85
C ALA A 24 -24.06 2.88 10.39
N ALA A 25 -23.05 2.35 11.10
CA ALA A 25 -23.02 2.37 12.56
C ALA A 25 -22.49 3.69 13.18
N VAL A 26 -21.83 4.53 12.39
CA VAL A 26 -21.16 5.77 12.87
C VAL A 26 -22.13 6.93 13.09
N LEU A 27 -23.41 6.81 12.71
CA LEU A 27 -24.40 7.89 12.84
C LEU A 27 -25.24 7.86 14.13
N ARG A 28 -24.97 6.96 15.08
CA ARG A 28 -25.89 6.77 16.24
C ARG A 28 -25.40 7.19 17.62
N ASP A 29 -24.17 7.69 17.77
CA ASP A 29 -23.60 7.93 19.11
C ASP A 29 -23.09 9.36 19.34
N HIS A 30 -23.95 10.33 19.03
CA HIS A 30 -23.80 11.71 19.50
C HIS A 30 -24.91 12.08 20.47
N ARG A 31 -24.80 11.54 21.68
CA ARG A 31 -25.44 12.11 22.85
C ARG A 31 -24.53 11.88 24.05
N ILE A 32 -24.42 12.90 24.91
CA ILE A 32 -23.85 12.88 26.27
C ILE A 32 -22.30 13.06 26.24
N GLU A 33 -21.65 14.08 26.78
CA GLU A 33 -21.99 15.04 27.85
C GLU A 33 -21.04 16.27 27.78
N ARG A 34 -21.56 17.44 28.17
CA ARG A 34 -20.77 18.64 28.51
C ARG A 34 -20.42 18.64 30.00
N ARG A 35 -19.35 19.37 30.32
CA ARG A 35 -18.76 19.78 31.63
C ARG A 35 -17.52 18.92 31.97
N VAL A 36 -16.36 19.45 32.38
CA VAL A 36 -16.05 20.57 33.28
C VAL A 36 -14.70 21.23 32.90
N TYR A 37 -14.56 22.51 33.27
CA TYR A 37 -13.41 23.42 33.23
C TYR A 37 -12.08 22.89 33.80
N GLY A 38 -10.94 23.44 33.33
CA GLY A 38 -9.79 23.72 34.21
C GLY A 38 -8.37 23.58 33.61
N SER A 39 -7.67 24.73 33.53
CA SER A 39 -6.21 24.91 33.47
C SER A 39 -5.48 24.75 32.11
N GLY A 40 -5.10 25.89 31.55
CA GLY A 40 -3.72 26.35 31.72
C GLY A 40 -2.60 25.54 31.06
N ALA A 41 -2.84 24.89 29.92
CA ALA A 41 -1.80 24.65 28.94
C ALA A 41 -2.47 24.63 27.58
N ALA A 42 -2.11 25.55 26.70
CA ALA A 42 -2.32 25.35 25.28
C ALA A 42 -1.46 24.16 24.87
N ARG A 43 -1.95 22.95 25.17
CA ARG A 43 -1.56 21.74 24.47
C ARG A 43 -1.89 22.10 23.03
N ARG A 44 -0.85 22.42 22.25
CA ARG A 44 -0.95 22.30 20.80
C ARG A 44 -1.36 20.84 20.63
N VAL A 45 -2.66 20.61 20.53
CA VAL A 45 -3.20 19.38 19.97
C VAL A 45 -2.57 19.44 18.59
N SER A 46 -1.47 18.69 18.45
CA SER A 46 -0.94 18.38 17.14
C SER A 46 -2.17 17.84 16.42
N LEU A 47 -2.73 18.65 15.52
CA LEU A 47 -3.63 18.24 14.46
C LEU A 47 -2.80 17.35 13.54
N ALA A 48 -2.22 16.30 14.10
CA ALA A 48 -1.53 15.29 13.35
C ALA A 48 -2.59 14.78 12.39
N PRO A 49 -2.33 14.87 11.08
CA PRO A 49 -3.28 14.40 10.10
C PRO A 49 -3.74 12.97 10.45
N PRO A 50 -5.01 12.61 10.19
CA PRO A 50 -5.51 11.27 10.47
C PRO A 50 -4.51 10.23 9.96
N ARG A 51 -4.15 9.25 10.80
CA ARG A 51 -3.19 8.22 10.38
C ARG A 51 -3.78 7.46 9.21
N LEU A 52 -3.07 7.49 8.09
CA LEU A 52 -3.41 6.71 6.91
C LEU A 52 -3.04 5.26 7.21
N LYS A 53 -4.01 4.51 7.73
CA LYS A 53 -3.79 3.12 8.15
C LYS A 53 -3.11 2.30 7.06
N TRP A 54 -3.52 2.48 5.80
CA TRP A 54 -2.92 1.83 4.63
C TRP A 54 -1.46 2.23 4.40
N TRP A 55 -1.08 3.48 4.68
CA TRP A 55 0.30 3.95 4.52
C TRP A 55 1.18 3.41 5.63
N ASP A 56 0.67 3.41 6.85
CA ASP A 56 1.37 2.86 8.01
C ASP A 56 1.59 1.34 7.84
N GLU A 57 0.59 0.61 7.35
CA GLU A 57 0.68 -0.81 6.98
C GLU A 57 1.73 -1.03 5.87
N TYR A 58 1.65 -0.25 4.78
CA TYR A 58 2.65 -0.31 3.70
C TYR A 58 4.06 -0.04 4.22
N ARG A 59 4.23 1.01 5.03
CA ARG A 59 5.53 1.41 5.58
C ARG A 59 6.11 0.37 6.51
N ALA A 60 5.29 -0.22 7.36
CA ALA A 60 5.72 -1.28 8.26
C ALA A 60 6.26 -2.49 7.48
N LEU A 61 5.70 -2.78 6.31
CA LEU A 61 6.08 -3.93 5.50
C LEU A 61 7.22 -3.65 4.51
N TYR A 62 7.25 -2.48 3.86
CA TYR A 62 8.03 -2.26 2.64
C TYR A 62 8.90 -1.01 2.59
N TYR A 63 8.48 0.09 3.21
CA TYR A 63 9.14 1.39 3.02
C TYR A 63 10.59 1.38 3.50
N LYS A 64 11.51 1.81 2.63
CA LYS A 64 12.97 1.78 2.84
C LYS A 64 13.56 0.39 3.13
N LYS A 65 12.78 -0.67 3.05
CA LYS A 65 13.28 -2.05 3.03
C LYS A 65 13.62 -2.35 1.58
N GLY A 66 14.89 -2.16 1.22
CA GLY A 66 15.37 -2.41 -0.14
C GLY A 66 14.89 -3.78 -0.66
N THR A 67 14.67 -3.93 -1.96
CA THR A 67 14.39 -5.26 -2.50
C THR A 67 15.69 -5.96 -2.79
N HIS A 68 15.80 -7.21 -2.33
CA HIS A 68 16.88 -8.07 -2.78
C HIS A 68 16.69 -8.40 -4.27
N PRO A 69 17.80 -8.50 -5.05
CA PRO A 69 17.72 -9.08 -6.38
C PRO A 69 17.05 -10.46 -6.30
N PHE A 70 16.06 -10.69 -7.17
CA PHE A 70 15.36 -11.98 -7.23
C PHE A 70 15.85 -12.88 -8.37
N LEU A 71 16.83 -12.42 -9.16
CA LEU A 71 17.46 -13.21 -10.22
C LEU A 71 18.85 -13.67 -9.75
N LEU A 72 19.11 -14.97 -9.86
CA LEU A 72 20.41 -15.61 -9.64
C LEU A 72 20.79 -16.38 -10.91
N GLY A 73 21.46 -15.72 -11.85
CA GLY A 73 21.59 -16.25 -13.20
C GLY A 73 20.23 -16.32 -13.88
N SER A 74 19.88 -17.47 -14.47
CA SER A 74 18.56 -17.76 -15.04
C SER A 74 17.50 -18.11 -13.98
N TYR A 75 17.89 -18.37 -12.73
CA TYR A 75 16.97 -18.81 -11.68
C TYR A 75 16.27 -17.64 -10.99
N VAL A 76 14.99 -17.84 -10.70
CA VAL A 76 14.16 -16.90 -9.95
C VAL A 76 14.11 -17.33 -8.49
N VAL A 77 14.65 -16.50 -7.60
CA VAL A 77 14.49 -16.64 -6.15
C VAL A 77 13.05 -16.25 -5.79
N LYS A 78 12.15 -17.24 -5.81
CA LYS A 78 10.69 -17.06 -5.65
C LYS A 78 10.30 -16.16 -4.47
N PRO A 79 10.82 -16.32 -3.25
CA PRO A 79 10.44 -15.45 -2.14
C PRO A 79 10.77 -13.97 -2.37
N ALA A 80 11.94 -13.68 -2.96
CA ALA A 80 12.35 -12.31 -3.26
C ALA A 80 11.51 -11.72 -4.41
N TYR A 81 11.17 -12.55 -5.40
CA TYR A 81 10.30 -12.17 -6.51
C TYR A 81 8.88 -11.85 -6.03
N ASP A 82 8.30 -12.73 -5.21
CA ASP A 82 6.95 -12.54 -4.65
C ASP A 82 6.89 -11.30 -3.76
N TYR A 83 7.91 -11.07 -2.92
CA TYR A 83 8.02 -9.85 -2.12
C TYR A 83 8.04 -8.59 -3.00
N PHE A 84 8.82 -8.59 -4.08
CA PHE A 84 8.88 -7.46 -5.01
C PHE A 84 7.54 -7.23 -5.73
N ARG A 85 6.89 -8.29 -6.22
CA ARG A 85 5.58 -8.23 -6.86
C ARG A 85 4.49 -7.76 -5.90
N GLU A 86 4.49 -8.19 -4.65
CA GLU A 86 3.52 -7.71 -3.67
C GLU A 86 3.74 -6.22 -3.38
N ARG A 87 4.99 -5.81 -3.17
CA ARG A 87 5.37 -4.41 -2.93
C ARG A 87 4.90 -3.48 -4.06
N ILE A 88 5.09 -3.88 -5.33
CA ILE A 88 4.68 -3.04 -6.47
C ILE A 88 3.16 -2.91 -6.57
N ASN A 89 2.42 -4.00 -6.33
CA ASN A 89 0.96 -4.00 -6.35
C ASN A 89 0.37 -3.12 -5.25
N LEU A 90 0.93 -3.19 -4.04
CA LEU A 90 0.50 -2.36 -2.93
C LEU A 90 0.89 -0.89 -3.15
N LEU A 91 2.07 -0.61 -3.70
CA LEU A 91 2.46 0.77 -4.03
C LEU A 91 1.55 1.36 -5.11
N ASP A 92 1.13 0.57 -6.08
CA ASP A 92 0.16 0.98 -7.11
C ASP A 92 -1.18 1.40 -6.48
N ALA A 93 -1.71 0.60 -5.55
CA ALA A 93 -2.93 0.95 -4.82
C ALA A 93 -2.76 2.24 -3.97
N VAL A 94 -1.60 2.38 -3.31
CA VAL A 94 -1.25 3.57 -2.53
C VAL A 94 -1.17 4.81 -3.42
N ARG A 95 -0.45 4.76 -4.54
CA ARG A 95 -0.29 5.93 -5.42
C ARG A 95 -1.64 6.37 -6.00
N SER A 96 -2.51 5.43 -6.37
CA SER A 96 -3.87 5.73 -6.84
C SER A 96 -4.68 6.43 -5.76
N THR A 97 -4.59 5.98 -4.51
CA THR A 97 -5.26 6.62 -3.37
C THR A 97 -4.78 8.06 -3.17
N VAL A 98 -3.46 8.28 -3.23
CA VAL A 98 -2.87 9.63 -3.09
C VAL A 98 -3.30 10.54 -4.23
N LEU A 99 -3.29 10.06 -5.48
CA LEU A 99 -3.73 10.84 -6.65
C LEU A 99 -5.21 11.25 -6.55
N LEU A 100 -6.05 10.44 -5.91
CA LEU A 100 -7.48 10.72 -5.72
C LEU A 100 -7.75 11.68 -4.55
N GLN A 101 -6.99 11.55 -3.46
CA GLN A 101 -7.25 12.28 -2.20
C GLN A 101 -6.48 13.60 -2.09
N ALA A 102 -5.34 13.75 -2.76
CA ALA A 102 -4.53 14.95 -2.65
C ALA A 102 -5.15 16.11 -3.42
N GLN A 103 -5.57 17.15 -2.69
CA GLN A 103 -6.21 18.33 -3.29
C GLN A 103 -5.25 19.19 -4.12
N LYS A 104 -3.98 19.26 -3.69
CA LYS A 104 -2.94 20.08 -4.31
C LYS A 104 -1.65 19.26 -4.44
N LEU A 105 -1.48 18.67 -5.62
CA LEU A 105 -0.21 18.11 -6.06
C LEU A 105 0.49 19.11 -6.96
N SER A 106 1.76 19.36 -6.71
CA SER A 106 2.64 20.06 -7.65
C SER A 106 2.72 19.29 -8.98
N PRO A 107 3.06 19.96 -10.10
CA PRO A 107 3.24 19.30 -11.39
C PRO A 107 4.26 18.16 -11.33
N TRP A 108 5.33 18.31 -10.55
CA TRP A 108 6.36 17.29 -10.38
C TRP A 108 5.86 16.08 -9.59
N GLU A 109 5.16 16.28 -8.46
CA GLU A 109 4.57 15.17 -7.69
C GLU A 109 3.58 14.37 -8.55
N ARG A 110 2.72 15.08 -9.28
CA ARG A 110 1.79 14.44 -10.21
C ARG A 110 2.52 13.65 -11.29
N ALA A 111 3.59 14.20 -11.86
CA ALA A 111 4.41 13.51 -12.86
C ALA A 111 5.05 12.23 -12.29
N VAL A 112 5.58 12.26 -11.07
CA VAL A 112 6.14 11.06 -10.42
C VAL A 112 5.07 10.00 -10.18
N LEU A 113 3.95 10.36 -9.56
CA LEU A 113 2.89 9.41 -9.22
C LEU A 113 2.16 8.85 -10.45
N SER A 114 2.22 9.55 -11.57
CA SER A 114 1.63 9.10 -12.85
C SER A 114 2.52 8.16 -13.63
N GLN A 115 3.77 7.94 -13.23
CA GLN A 115 4.65 6.98 -13.91
C GLN A 115 4.04 5.57 -13.84
N PRO A 116 4.11 4.78 -14.92
CA PRO A 116 3.55 3.44 -14.92
C PRO A 116 4.41 2.49 -14.09
N LEU A 117 3.76 1.75 -13.18
CA LEU A 117 4.33 0.55 -12.58
C LEU A 117 3.88 -0.66 -13.40
N ARG A 118 4.80 -1.59 -13.69
CA ARG A 118 4.45 -2.77 -14.48
C ARG A 118 3.63 -3.75 -13.65
N LYS A 119 2.74 -4.48 -14.32
CA LYS A 119 2.10 -5.66 -13.74
C LYS A 119 3.02 -6.85 -13.92
N TRP A 120 3.52 -7.36 -12.80
CA TRP A 120 4.42 -8.51 -12.77
C TRP A 120 3.61 -9.81 -12.75
N TYR A 121 3.62 -10.53 -13.87
CA TYR A 121 3.01 -11.85 -14.01
C TYR A 121 3.89 -12.92 -13.36
N THR A 122 3.28 -13.99 -12.84
CA THR A 122 4.01 -15.11 -12.22
C THR A 122 5.07 -15.65 -13.19
N LEU A 123 6.33 -15.53 -12.82
CA LEU A 123 7.45 -16.13 -13.56
C LEU A 123 7.52 -17.64 -13.30
N GLY A 124 8.24 -18.39 -14.13
CA GLY A 124 8.70 -19.75 -13.82
C GLY A 124 9.73 -19.78 -12.67
N GLU A 125 10.23 -20.96 -12.32
CA GLU A 125 11.40 -21.09 -11.43
C GLU A 125 12.71 -20.77 -12.15
N GLU A 126 12.74 -21.00 -13.45
CA GLU A 126 13.86 -20.71 -14.34
C GLU A 126 13.36 -19.94 -15.56
N ILE A 127 14.18 -19.01 -16.04
CA ILE A 127 13.97 -18.27 -17.29
C ILE A 127 14.91 -18.84 -18.34
N GLU A 128 14.36 -19.62 -19.27
CA GLU A 128 15.14 -20.34 -20.29
C GLU A 128 15.67 -19.40 -21.38
N SER A 129 14.94 -18.33 -21.67
CA SER A 129 15.28 -17.39 -22.75
C SER A 129 16.23 -16.29 -22.24
N PRO A 130 17.44 -16.15 -22.81
CA PRO A 130 18.36 -15.06 -22.44
C PRO A 130 17.75 -13.67 -22.70
N HIS A 131 16.90 -13.56 -23.73
CA HIS A 131 16.19 -12.33 -24.03
C HIS A 131 15.14 -11.99 -22.96
N GLU A 132 14.38 -13.00 -22.50
CA GLU A 132 13.42 -12.81 -21.41
C GLU A 132 14.14 -12.45 -20.10
N LEU A 133 15.27 -13.09 -19.80
CA LEU A 133 16.07 -12.80 -18.62
C LEU A 133 16.52 -11.32 -18.60
N ASP A 134 17.06 -10.83 -19.72
CA ASP A 134 17.50 -9.45 -19.87
C ASP A 134 16.32 -8.45 -19.80
N LEU A 135 15.16 -8.82 -20.35
CA LEU A 135 13.95 -8.02 -20.24
C LEU A 135 13.46 -7.92 -18.78
N VAL A 136 13.41 -9.05 -18.06
CA VAL A 136 13.01 -9.12 -16.65
C VAL A 136 13.98 -8.33 -15.78
N ALA A 137 15.30 -8.49 -15.98
CA ALA A 137 16.32 -7.77 -15.22
C ALA A 137 16.20 -6.25 -15.41
N ARG A 138 16.05 -5.77 -16.65
CA ARG A 138 15.88 -4.34 -16.95
C ARG A 138 14.58 -3.79 -16.38
N ASN A 139 13.48 -4.52 -16.51
CA ASN A 139 12.20 -4.11 -15.96
C ASN A 139 12.27 -3.99 -14.42
N TRP A 140 12.94 -4.92 -13.75
CA TRP A 140 13.12 -4.88 -12.29
C TRP A 140 13.91 -3.63 -11.88
N GLN A 141 15.05 -3.37 -12.53
CA GLN A 141 15.88 -2.19 -12.24
C GLN A 141 15.11 -0.88 -12.44
N GLN A 142 14.34 -0.77 -13.53
CA GLN A 142 13.54 0.43 -13.80
C GLN A 142 12.44 0.63 -12.76
N ASP A 143 11.69 -0.43 -12.46
CA ASP A 143 10.60 -0.35 -11.49
C ASP A 143 11.13 -0.04 -10.08
N GLN A 144 12.30 -0.56 -9.69
CA GLN A 144 12.94 -0.18 -8.42
C GLN A 144 13.15 1.33 -8.28
N VAL A 145 13.68 1.97 -9.34
CA VAL A 145 13.92 3.43 -9.33
C VAL A 145 12.61 4.20 -9.22
N ILE A 146 11.59 3.79 -9.99
CA ILE A 146 10.26 4.41 -9.98
C ILE A 146 9.63 4.26 -8.60
N MET A 147 9.64 3.05 -8.03
CA MET A 147 9.06 2.74 -6.73
C MET A 147 9.69 3.59 -5.62
N ASN A 148 11.02 3.65 -5.55
CA ASN A 148 11.71 4.43 -4.53
C ASN A 148 11.35 5.92 -4.62
N ARG A 149 11.32 6.49 -5.84
CA ARG A 149 10.94 7.89 -6.04
C ARG A 149 9.46 8.15 -5.69
N MET A 150 8.58 7.21 -6.00
CA MET A 150 7.16 7.29 -5.61
C MET A 150 7.00 7.25 -4.09
N GLU A 151 7.66 6.32 -3.41
CA GLU A 151 7.61 6.18 -1.95
C GLU A 151 8.09 7.45 -1.24
N GLU A 152 9.18 8.06 -1.70
CA GLU A 152 9.67 9.34 -1.20
C GLU A 152 8.63 10.45 -1.41
N THR A 153 8.12 10.57 -2.63
CA THR A 153 7.09 11.56 -2.99
C THR A 153 5.83 11.42 -2.13
N ILE A 154 5.34 10.19 -1.95
CA ILE A 154 4.16 9.89 -1.12
C ILE A 154 4.44 10.25 0.34
N SER A 155 5.60 9.86 0.88
CA SER A 155 6.01 10.21 2.24
C SER A 155 6.03 11.73 2.45
N ASP A 156 6.54 12.49 1.47
CA ASP A 156 6.62 13.94 1.53
C ASP A 156 5.22 14.58 1.46
N ILE A 157 4.34 14.10 0.59
CA ILE A 157 2.94 14.57 0.50
C ILE A 157 2.22 14.37 1.85
N ILE A 158 2.37 13.18 2.44
CA ILE A 158 1.71 12.81 3.70
C ILE A 158 2.27 13.63 4.86
N SER A 159 3.59 13.77 4.97
CA SER A 159 4.24 14.50 6.06
C SER A 159 3.89 15.99 6.07
N ARG A 160 3.62 16.59 4.89
CA ARG A 160 3.14 17.97 4.76
C ARG A 160 1.63 18.14 5.00
N GLY A 161 0.89 17.05 5.19
CA GLY A 161 -0.55 17.08 5.44
C GLY A 161 -1.40 17.38 4.20
N ALA A 162 -0.85 17.25 2.99
CA ALA A 162 -1.53 17.65 1.74
C ALA A 162 -2.73 16.78 1.32
N LEU A 163 -3.04 15.74 2.09
CA LEU A 163 -4.22 14.89 1.92
C LEU A 163 -5.44 15.38 2.72
N TRP A 164 -5.28 16.42 3.56
CA TRP A 164 -6.25 16.82 4.58
C TRP A 164 -6.55 18.33 4.59
N ALA A 165 -6.04 19.06 3.60
CA ALA A 165 -6.22 20.51 3.46
C ALA A 165 -7.63 20.88 3.00
#